data_AF-A0A6G8CH40-F1
#
_entry.id   AF-A0A6G8CH40-F1
#
_cell.length_a   1.000
_cell.length_b   1.000
_cell.length_c   1.000
_cell.angle_alpha   90.00
_cell.angle_beta   90.00
_cell.angle_gamma   90.00
#
_symmetry.space_group_name_H-M   'P 1'
#
loop_
_entity.id
_entity.type
_entity.pdbx_description
1 polymer ?
#
loop_
_entity_poly.entity_id
_entity_poly.type
_entity_poly.pdbx_seq_one_letter_code
_entity_poly.pdbx_strand_id
1 'polypeptide(L)'
;MINSENALLRGTVLFNVRGRDMGSVVNEAKERVAAHFPRLPQGYYIEWSGQYENQVSAQKRLQLIIPGVLLVICFILYFTFKAMREVLIILSGIPWL
;
A
#
# COMPACT_ATOMS: atom_id res chain seq x y z
N MET A 1 -24.33 -10.42 -19.22
CA MET A 1 -23.41 -11.52 -18.87
C MET A 1 -23.28 -11.55 -17.36
N ILE A 2 -23.59 -12.68 -16.74
CA ILE A 2 -23.42 -12.87 -15.30
C ILE A 2 -21.92 -13.06 -15.05
N ASN A 3 -21.27 -12.05 -14.47
CA ASN A 3 -19.88 -12.15 -14.04
C ASN A 3 -19.91 -12.78 -12.64
N SER A 4 -19.60 -14.07 -12.55
CA SER A 4 -19.44 -14.77 -11.28
C SER A 4 -17.96 -15.02 -11.03
N GLU A 5 -17.44 -14.45 -9.95
CA GLU A 5 -16.10 -14.74 -9.44
C GLU A 5 -16.31 -15.37 -8.06
N ASN A 6 -15.75 -16.56 -7.81
CA ASN A 6 -15.98 -17.34 -6.58
C ASN A 6 -17.45 -17.66 -6.26
N ALA A 7 -18.27 -17.97 -7.28
CA ALA A 7 -19.69 -18.34 -7.16
C ALA A 7 -20.63 -17.24 -6.60
N LEU A 8 -20.14 -16.00 -6.52
CA LEU A 8 -20.93 -14.83 -6.11
C LEU A 8 -21.23 -13.95 -7.32
N LEU A 9 -22.47 -13.44 -7.39
CA LEU A 9 -22.90 -12.49 -8.40
C LEU A 9 -22.16 -11.17 -8.19
N ARG A 10 -21.33 -10.77 -9.15
CA ARG A 10 -20.56 -9.53 -9.08
C ARG A 10 -21.09 -8.47 -10.04
N GLY A 11 -21.34 -7.27 -9.51
CA GLY A 11 -21.47 -6.05 -10.29
C GLY A 11 -20.13 -5.32 -10.34
N THR A 12 -19.60 -5.05 -11.53
CA THR A 12 -18.33 -4.34 -11.70
C THR A 12 -18.59 -2.91 -12.17
N VAL A 13 -18.06 -1.94 -11.42
CA VAL A 13 -18.06 -0.52 -11.82
C VAL A 13 -16.63 -0.17 -12.24
N LEU A 14 -16.46 0.15 -13.53
CA LEU A 14 -15.19 0.57 -14.09
C LEU A 14 -15.12 2.10 -14.10
N PHE A 15 -14.07 2.67 -13.53
CA PHE A 15 -13.80 4.10 -13.60
C PHE A 15 -12.34 4.34 -13.95
N ASN A 16 -12.06 5.39 -14.71
CA ASN A 16 -10.72 5.76 -15.13
C ASN A 16 -10.30 7.06 -14.46
N VAL A 17 -9.09 7.11 -13.91
CA VAL A 17 -8.52 8.28 -13.25
C VAL A 17 -7.56 8.96 -14.22
N ARG A 18 -7.77 10.25 -14.49
CA ARG A 18 -6.85 11.08 -15.28
C ARG A 18 -6.47 12.33 -14.50
N GLY A 19 -5.18 12.69 -14.53
CA GLY A 19 -4.67 13.93 -13.95
C GLY A 19 -4.62 13.98 -12.41
N ARG A 20 -4.88 12.86 -11.71
CA ARG A 20 -4.78 12.73 -10.25
C ARG A 20 -4.12 11.41 -9.85
N ASP A 21 -3.55 11.37 -8.65
CA ASP A 21 -2.99 10.15 -8.06
C ASP A 21 -4.08 9.07 -7.85
N MET A 22 -3.79 7.85 -8.28
CA MET A 22 -4.74 6.73 -8.23
C MET A 22 -5.07 6.31 -6.80
N GLY A 23 -4.07 6.25 -5.92
CA GLY A 23 -4.26 5.82 -4.53
C GLY A 23 -5.18 6.78 -3.77
N SER A 24 -4.95 8.08 -3.95
CA SER A 24 -5.75 9.15 -3.36
C SER A 24 -7.20 9.11 -3.81
N VAL A 25 -7.45 8.90 -5.10
CA VAL A 25 -8.83 8.81 -5.65
C VAL A 25 -9.54 7.57 -5.12
N VAL A 26 -8.86 6.42 -5.05
CA VAL A 26 -9.45 5.19 -4.51
C VAL A 26 -9.76 5.34 -3.02
N ASN A 27 -8.90 5.99 -2.24
CA ASN A 27 -9.15 6.25 -0.81
C ASN A 27 -10.34 7.19 -0.61
N GLU A 28 -10.41 8.29 -1.36
CA GLU A 28 -11.54 9.22 -1.34
C GLU A 28 -12.86 8.51 -1.73
N ALA A 29 -12.82 7.64 -2.75
CA ALA A 29 -13.97 6.86 -3.17
C ALA A 29 -14.40 5.85 -2.09
N LYS A 30 -13.46 5.15 -1.44
CA LYS A 30 -13.73 4.25 -0.31
C LYS A 30 -14.44 4.97 0.83
N GLU A 31 -13.93 6.13 1.23
CA GLU A 31 -14.52 6.94 2.30
C GLU A 31 -15.94 7.39 1.96
N ARG A 32 -16.16 7.92 0.75
CA ARG A 32 -17.49 8.33 0.30
C ARG A 32 -18.49 7.17 0.22
N VAL A 33 -18.05 6.01 -0.28
CA VAL A 33 -18.89 4.82 -0.36
C VAL A 33 -19.25 4.34 1.04
N ALA A 34 -18.28 4.30 1.98
CA ALA A 34 -18.55 3.94 3.36
C ALA A 34 -19.50 4.92 4.06
N ALA A 35 -19.39 6.22 3.77
CA ALA A 35 -20.27 7.25 4.32
C ALA A 35 -21.71 7.16 3.79
N HIS A 36 -21.89 6.90 2.49
CA HIS A 36 -23.21 6.81 1.86
C HIS A 36 -23.88 5.44 1.99
N PHE A 37 -23.10 4.37 2.18
CA PHE A 37 -23.58 3.00 2.35
C PHE A 37 -23.06 2.36 3.65
N PRO A 38 -23.44 2.88 4.83
CA PRO A 38 -22.90 2.43 6.12
C PRO A 38 -23.37 1.03 6.53
N ARG A 39 -24.46 0.52 5.94
CA ARG A 39 -24.97 -0.84 6.16
C ARG A 39 -25.16 -1.53 4.82
N LEU A 40 -24.13 -2.24 4.40
CA LEU A 40 -24.26 -3.21 3.31
C LEU A 40 -25.17 -4.36 3.78
N PRO A 41 -26.15 -4.80 2.95
CA PRO A 41 -26.95 -5.97 3.27
C PRO A 41 -26.06 -7.19 3.48
N GLN A 42 -26.46 -8.12 4.36
CA GLN A 42 -25.70 -9.35 4.59
C GLN A 42 -25.46 -10.09 3.27
N GLY A 43 -24.22 -10.51 3.06
CA GLY A 43 -23.77 -11.20 1.83
C GLY A 43 -23.18 -10.28 0.75
N TYR A 44 -23.21 -8.95 0.92
CA TYR A 44 -22.58 -8.01 0.00
C TYR A 44 -21.26 -7.48 0.56
N TYR A 45 -20.20 -7.56 -0.26
CA TYR A 45 -18.90 -6.97 0.02
C TYR A 45 -18.46 -6.14 -1.18
N ILE A 46 -17.72 -5.07 -0.91
CA ILE A 46 -17.16 -4.20 -1.93
C ILE A 46 -15.67 -4.47 -2.00
N GLU A 47 -15.19 -4.81 -3.19
CA GLU A 47 -13.78 -5.07 -3.45
C GLU A 47 -13.23 -4.08 -4.47
N TRP A 48 -12.02 -3.58 -4.20
CA TRP A 48 -11.31 -2.62 -5.05
C TRP A 48 -10.15 -3.32 -5.73
N SER A 49 -10.28 -3.57 -7.04
CA SER A 49 -9.26 -4.24 -7.84
C SER A 49 -8.80 -3.35 -9.01
N GLY A 50 -7.80 -3.82 -9.76
CA GLY A 50 -7.18 -3.12 -10.88
C GLY A 50 -5.76 -2.65 -10.58
N GLN A 51 -5.33 -1.54 -11.20
CA GLN A 51 -3.98 -1.01 -11.02
C GLN A 51 -3.65 -0.61 -9.57
N TYR A 52 -4.67 -0.25 -8.79
CA TYR A 52 -4.54 0.04 -7.36
C TYR A 52 -4.06 -1.18 -6.55
N GLU A 53 -4.55 -2.38 -6.86
CA GLU A 53 -4.14 -3.61 -6.15
C GLU A 53 -2.65 -3.92 -6.37
N ASN A 54 -2.17 -3.73 -7.59
CA ASN A 54 -0.75 -3.84 -7.92
C ASN A 54 0.08 -2.78 -7.18
N GLN A 55 -0.41 -1.53 -7.10
CA GLN A 55 0.25 -0.47 -6.36
C GLN A 55 0.35 -0.80 -4.87
N VAL A 56 -0.75 -1.24 -4.24
CA VAL A 56 -0.78 -1.64 -2.83
C VAL A 56 0.13 -2.84 -2.58
N SER A 57 0.12 -3.83 -3.46
CA SER A 57 0.98 -5.01 -3.34
C SER A 57 2.47 -4.65 -3.46
N ALA A 58 2.83 -3.77 -4.39
CA ALA A 58 4.18 -3.25 -4.51
C ALA A 58 4.59 -2.44 -3.27
N GLN A 59 3.70 -1.58 -2.77
CA GLN A 59 3.95 -0.79 -1.56
C GLN A 59 4.18 -1.68 -0.33
N LYS A 60 3.37 -2.73 -0.13
CA LYS A 60 3.57 -3.70 0.95
C LYS A 60 4.92 -4.40 0.86
N ARG A 61 5.35 -4.78 -0.34
CA ARG A 61 6.68 -5.39 -0.55
C ARG A 61 7.79 -4.40 -0.19
N LEU A 62 7.69 -3.14 -0.63
CA LEU A 62 8.67 -2.10 -0.29
C LEU A 62 8.75 -1.87 1.22
N GLN A 63 7.61 -1.82 1.91
CA GLN A 63 7.57 -1.69 3.38
C GLN A 63 8.29 -2.84 4.11
N LEU A 64 8.33 -4.04 3.52
CA LEU A 64 9.10 -5.16 4.06
C LEU A 64 10.59 -5.08 3.70
N ILE A 65 10.90 -4.66 2.48
CA ILE A 65 12.27 -4.62 1.95
C ILE A 65 13.09 -3.49 2.59
N ILE A 66 12.50 -2.30 2.77
CA ILE A 66 13.16 -1.11 3.35
C ILE A 66 13.84 -1.42 4.70
N PRO A 67 13.16 -1.96 5.73
CA PRO A 67 13.81 -2.26 7.00
C PRO A 67 14.89 -3.35 6.86
N GLY A 68 14.71 -4.32 5.95
CA GLY A 68 15.71 -5.33 5.67
C GLY A 68 17.01 -4.74 5.12
N VAL A 69 16.92 -3.84 4.14
CA VAL A 69 18.09 -3.13 3.59
C VAL A 69 18.75 -2.26 4.64
N LEU A 70 17.97 -1.57 5.49
CA LEU A 70 18.52 -0.74 6.56
C LEU A 70 19.29 -1.53 7.61
N LEU A 71 18.82 -2.72 7.97
CA LEU A 71 19.58 -3.63 8.84
C LEU A 71 20.90 -4.01 8.19
N VAL A 72 20.90 -4.38 6.90
CA VAL A 72 22.12 -4.76 6.18
C VAL A 72 23.12 -3.59 6.14
N ILE A 73 22.67 -2.38 5.82
CA ILE A 73 23.52 -1.18 5.82
C ILE A 73 24.07 -0.91 7.23
N CYS A 74 23.22 -1.01 8.26
CA CYS A 74 23.63 -0.85 9.65
C CYS A 74 24.73 -1.84 10.04
N PHE A 75 24.60 -3.12 9.66
CA PHE A 75 25.65 -4.13 9.89
C PHE A 75 26.96 -3.76 9.19
N ILE A 76 26.92 -3.38 7.91
CA ILE A 76 28.11 -3.01 7.14
C ILE A 76 28.82 -1.80 7.77
N LEU A 77 28.05 -0.77 8.14
CA LEU A 77 28.60 0.42 8.80
C LEU A 77 29.17 0.09 10.18
N TYR A 78 28.51 -0.77 10.95
CA TYR A 78 29.00 -1.23 12.25
C TYR A 78 30.31 -1.99 12.13
N PHE A 79 30.48 -2.88 11.14
CA PHE A 79 31.76 -3.57 10.90
C PHE A 79 32.88 -2.61 10.47
N THR A 80 32.52 -1.56 9.72
CA THR A 80 33.48 -0.58 9.20
C THR A 80 34.01 0.33 10.31
N PHE A 81 33.11 0.92 11.11
CA PHE A 81 33.48 1.93 12.11
C PHE A 81 33.64 1.37 13.53
N LYS A 82 33.09 0.18 13.82
CA LYS A 82 33.03 -0.46 15.14
C LYS A 82 32.47 0.43 16.26
N ALA A 83 31.76 1.50 15.89
CA ALA A 83 31.28 2.50 16.81
C ALA A 83 29.84 2.88 16.43
N MET A 84 28.92 2.68 17.38
CA MET A 84 27.48 2.83 17.14
C MET A 84 27.08 4.30 16.90
N ARG A 85 27.86 5.25 17.41
CA ARG A 85 27.58 6.68 17.31
C ARG A 85 27.70 7.18 15.86
N GLU A 86 28.74 6.73 15.16
CA GLU A 86 29.03 7.05 13.77
C GLU A 86 27.97 6.45 12.83
N VAL A 87 27.54 5.22 13.12
CA VAL A 87 26.45 4.54 12.39
C VAL A 87 25.14 5.33 12.49
N LEU A 88 24.77 5.74 13.71
CA LEU A 88 23.55 6.52 13.95
C LEU A 88 23.57 7.90 13.29
N ILE A 89 24.73 8.59 13.28
CA ILE A 89 24.89 9.89 12.61
C ILE A 89 24.64 9.74 11.10
N ILE A 90 25.21 8.70 10.48
CA ILE A 90 25.04 8.44 9.04
C ILE A 90 23.58 8.09 8.72
N LEU A 91 22.96 7.22 9.52
CA LEU A 91 21.53 6.86 9.37
C LEU A 91 20.61 8.07 9.54
N SER A 92 20.91 8.97 10.49
CA SER A 92 20.13 10.20 10.72
C SER A 92 20.25 11.25 9.59
N GLY A 93 21.25 11.12 8.72
CA GLY A 93 21.41 11.98 7.54
C GLY A 93 20.43 11.68 6.41
N ILE A 94 19.65 10.59 6.52
CA ILE A 94 18.65 10.20 5.54
C ILE A 94 17.30 10.83 5.94
N PRO A 95 16.78 11.84 5.21
CA PRO A 95 15.67 12.68 5.68
C PRO A 95 14.33 11.96 5.87
N TRP A 96 14.20 10.78 5.25
CA TRP A 96 13.00 9.95 5.22
C TRP A 96 13.18 8.62 5.95
N LEU A 97 14.26 8.49 6.74
CA LEU A 97 14.40 7.39 7.69
C LEU A 97 13.49 7.54 8.90
#